data_AF-A0A093I3R3-F1
#
_entry.id   AF-A0A093I3R3-F1
#
_cell.length_a   1.000
_cell.length_b   1.000
_cell.length_c   1.000
_cell.angle_alpha   90.00
_cell.angle_beta   90.00
_cell.angle_gamma   90.00
#
_symmetry.space_group_name_H-M   'P 1'
#
loop_
_entity.id
_entity.type
_entity.pdbx_description
1 polymer ?
#
loop_
_entity_poly.entity_id
_entity_poly.type
_entity_poly.pdbx_seq_one_letter_code
_entity_poly.pdbx_strand_id
1 'polypeptide(L)' 'LLKPRRLMNLNGLSVASAAKMYNMGPEDIYLVHDDLDKALGKVAFKQGGSARGHNGVRSCISALHSDEMTRLRVGIGRP' A
#
# COMPACT_ATOMS: atom_id res chain seq x y z
N LEU A 1 5.59 7.03 11.00
CA LEU A 1 5.13 7.23 9.60
C LEU A 1 6.30 6.98 8.65
N LEU A 2 6.16 6.05 7.69
CA LEU A 2 7.18 5.74 6.70
C LEU A 2 6.80 6.33 5.34
N LYS A 3 7.74 7.05 4.70
CA LYS A 3 7.62 7.50 3.31
C LYS A 3 8.84 6.98 2.54
N PRO A 4 8.73 5.84 1.83
CA PRO A 4 9.85 5.28 1.07
C PRO A 4 10.41 6.31 0.08
N ARG A 5 11.74 6.47 0.05
CA ARG A 5 12.45 7.32 -0.94
C ARG A 5 12.88 6.53 -2.19
N ARG A 6 12.21 5.40 -2.45
CA ARG A 6 12.49 4.50 -3.57
C ARG A 6 11.46 4.69 -4.69
N LEU A 7 11.74 4.11 -5.85
CA LEU A 7 10.75 3.98 -6.92
C LEU A 7 9.53 3.19 -6.42
N MET A 8 8.35 3.53 -6.94
CA MET A 8 7.07 2.97 -6.49
C MET A 8 7.04 1.42 -6.53
N ASN A 9 7.65 0.81 -7.55
CA ASN A 9 7.75 -0.65 -7.70
C ASN A 9 8.71 -1.33 -6.72
N LEU A 10 9.51 -0.55 -5.96
CA LEU A 10 10.48 -1.04 -4.97
C LEU A 10 10.10 -0.64 -3.53
N ASN A 11 8.94 -0.03 -3.32
CA ASN A 11 8.49 0.43 -2.00
C ASN A 11 8.33 -0.72 -0.99
N GLY A 12 7.94 -1.91 -1.45
CA GLY A 12 7.74 -3.08 -0.59
C GLY A 12 8.98 -3.46 0.20
N LEU A 13 10.19 -3.26 -0.37
CA LEU A 13 11.45 -3.54 0.34
C LEU A 13 11.63 -2.64 1.56
N SER A 14 11.24 -1.36 1.46
CA SER A 14 11.31 -0.42 2.59
C SER A 14 10.26 -0.75 3.65
N VAL A 15 9.07 -1.14 3.23
CA VAL A 15 7.98 -1.55 4.14
C VAL A 15 8.35 -2.83 4.88
N ALA A 16 8.82 -3.87 4.20
CA ALA A 16 9.22 -5.14 4.82
C ALA A 16 10.40 -4.96 5.79
N SER A 17 11.38 -4.13 5.45
CA SER A 17 12.48 -3.81 6.38
C SER A 17 11.99 -3.10 7.64
N ALA A 18 11.02 -2.19 7.51
CA ALA A 18 10.43 -1.50 8.66
C ALA A 18 9.57 -2.46 9.51
N ALA A 19 8.74 -3.29 8.88
CA ALA A 19 7.92 -4.29 9.57
C ALA A 19 8.80 -5.23 10.41
N LYS A 20 9.92 -5.71 9.86
CA LYS A 20 10.91 -6.51 10.59
C LYS A 20 11.55 -5.74 11.74
N MET A 21 11.95 -4.48 11.52
CA MET A 21 12.58 -3.63 12.54
C MET A 21 11.66 -3.38 13.75
N TYR A 22 10.36 -3.22 13.51
CA TYR A 22 9.37 -2.92 14.55
C TYR A 22 8.57 -4.15 15.01
N ASN A 23 8.91 -5.34 14.52
CA ASN A 23 8.23 -6.59 14.84
C ASN A 23 6.70 -6.54 14.60
N MET A 24 6.31 -6.01 13.44
CA MET A 24 4.91 -5.83 13.02
C MET A 24 4.51 -6.85 11.96
N GLY A 25 3.28 -7.34 12.02
CA GLY A 25 2.68 -8.17 10.97
C GLY A 25 2.08 -7.33 9.83
N PRO A 26 1.76 -7.92 8.66
CA PRO A 26 1.04 -7.24 7.58
C PRO A 26 -0.28 -6.58 8.01
N GLU A 27 -1.00 -7.20 8.94
CA GLU A 27 -2.26 -6.73 9.52
C GLU A 27 -2.11 -5.40 10.29
N ASP A 28 -0.92 -5.12 10.82
CA ASP A 28 -0.61 -3.88 11.54
C ASP A 28 -0.26 -2.71 10.58
N ILE A 29 -0.14 -3.00 9.28
CA ILE A 29 0.33 -2.04 8.28
C ILE A 29 -0.83 -1.39 7.55
N TYR A 30 -0.85 -0.06 7.58
CA TYR A 30 -1.76 0.76 6.80
C TYR A 30 -1.02 1.37 5.60
N LEU A 31 -1.47 1.05 4.39
CA LEU A 31 -0.99 1.67 3.16
C LEU A 31 -1.90 2.82 2.74
N VAL A 32 -1.33 4.00 2.53
CA VAL A 32 -2.05 5.16 1.96
C VAL A 32 -1.62 5.32 0.51
N HIS A 33 -2.58 5.28 -0.43
CA HIS A 33 -2.26 5.35 -1.86
C HIS A 33 -3.41 5.94 -2.69
N ASP A 34 -3.11 6.34 -3.93
CA ASP A 34 -4.08 6.85 -4.89
C ASP A 34 -4.93 5.74 -5.53
N ASP A 35 -6.18 6.06 -5.88
CA ASP A 35 -7.12 5.14 -6.52
C ASP A 35 -7.79 5.81 -7.73
N LEU A 36 -7.50 5.31 -8.93
CA LEU A 36 -8.04 5.80 -10.19
C LEU A 36 -9.55 5.55 -10.34
N ASP A 37 -10.09 4.54 -9.66
CA ASP A 37 -11.52 4.19 -9.78
C ASP A 37 -12.42 5.06 -8.89
N LYS A 38 -11.83 5.87 -8.01
CA LYS A 38 -12.56 6.74 -7.09
C LYS A 38 -12.48 8.18 -7.56
N ALA A 39 -13.62 8.88 -7.48
CA ALA A 39 -13.69 10.31 -7.73
C ALA A 39 -12.67 11.09 -6.90
N LEU A 40 -12.18 12.20 -7.44
CA LEU A 40 -11.19 13.05 -6.77
C LEU A 40 -11.63 13.43 -5.35
N GLY A 41 -10.74 13.21 -4.37
CA GLY A 41 -11.00 13.49 -2.96
C GLY A 41 -11.85 12.44 -2.24
N LYS A 42 -12.38 11.42 -2.94
CA LYS A 42 -13.14 10.35 -2.29
C LYS A 42 -12.19 9.39 -1.58
N VAL A 43 -12.30 9.33 -0.26
CA VAL A 43 -11.52 8.42 0.58
C VAL A 43 -12.31 7.14 0.89
N ALA A 44 -11.64 5.99 0.92
CA ALA A 44 -12.22 4.75 1.44
C ALA A 44 -11.18 3.80 2.01
N PHE A 45 -11.56 3.08 3.06
CA PHE A 45 -10.79 1.95 3.57
C PHE A 45 -11.04 0.67 2.76
N LYS A 46 -10.04 -0.20 2.71
CA LYS A 46 -10.14 -1.57 2.21
C LYS A 46 -9.14 -2.44 2.94
N GLN A 47 -9.60 -3.52 3.57
CA GLN A 47 -8.72 -4.57 4.08
C GLN A 47 -8.43 -5.56 2.96
N GLY A 48 -7.19 -6.05 2.87
CA GLY A 48 -6.90 -7.21 2.02
C GLY A 48 -6.95 -6.96 0.51
N GLY A 49 -6.61 -7.98 -0.26
CA GLY A 49 -6.93 -8.12 -1.68
C GLY A 49 -5.88 -7.57 -2.64
N SER A 50 -6.06 -7.86 -3.93
CA SER A 50 -5.06 -7.58 -4.97
C SER A 50 -4.69 -6.10 -5.14
N ALA A 51 -3.56 -5.87 -5.82
CA ALA A 51 -2.99 -4.55 -6.08
C ALA A 51 -3.79 -3.69 -7.09
N ARG A 52 -4.71 -4.29 -7.86
CA ARG A 52 -5.54 -3.61 -8.89
C ARG A 52 -4.75 -2.62 -9.77
N GLY A 53 -3.56 -3.02 -10.20
CA GLY A 53 -2.69 -2.19 -11.06
C GLY A 53 -1.77 -1.21 -10.34
N HIS A 54 -1.91 -1.00 -9.02
CA HIS A 54 -1.07 -0.09 -8.27
C HIS A 54 0.30 -0.72 -7.93
N ASN A 55 1.38 -0.19 -8.51
CA ASN A 55 2.73 -0.76 -8.38
C ASN A 55 3.27 -0.78 -6.94
N GLY A 56 2.97 0.25 -6.14
CA GLY A 56 3.37 0.31 -4.72
C GLY A 56 2.75 -0.80 -3.88
N VAL A 57 1.43 -0.98 -3.99
CA VAL A 57 0.70 -2.08 -3.34
C VAL A 57 1.23 -3.43 -3.82
N ARG A 58 1.42 -3.63 -5.13
CA ARG A 58 2.00 -4.87 -5.68
C ARG A 58 3.37 -5.18 -5.07
N SER A 59 4.23 -4.17 -4.98
CA SER A 59 5.57 -4.27 -4.38
C SER A 59 5.48 -4.70 -2.91
N CYS A 60 4.57 -4.10 -2.14
CA CYS A 60 4.37 -4.44 -0.72
C CYS A 60 3.84 -5.87 -0.54
N ILE A 61 2.85 -6.28 -1.34
CA ILE A 61 2.30 -7.65 -1.31
C ILE A 61 3.42 -8.66 -1.58
N SER A 62 4.25 -8.40 -2.59
CA SER A 62 5.36 -9.28 -2.93
C SER A 62 6.44 -9.35 -1.85
N ALA A 63 6.76 -8.23 -1.18
CA ALA A 63 7.83 -8.18 -0.19
C ALA A 63 7.41 -8.69 1.19
N LEU A 64 6.13 -8.56 1.54
CA LEU A 64 5.56 -9.03 2.81
C LEU A 64 4.97 -10.45 2.69
N HIS A 65 4.88 -11.00 1.47
CA HIS A 65 4.24 -12.29 1.18
C HIS A 65 2.80 -12.40 1.72
N SER A 66 2.09 -11.28 1.76
CA SER A 66 0.71 -11.17 2.26
C SER A 66 0.00 -10.00 1.59
N ASP A 67 -1.32 -10.09 1.45
CA ASP A 67 -2.15 -9.00 0.95
C ASP A 67 -3.06 -8.37 2.01
N GLU A 68 -2.89 -8.75 3.28
CA GLU A 68 -3.77 -8.41 4.40
C GLU A 68 -3.66 -6.94 4.86
N MET A 69 -2.62 -6.21 4.41
CA MET A 69 -2.43 -4.80 4.79
C MET A 69 -3.69 -3.97 4.50
N THR A 70 -4.13 -3.22 5.51
CA THR A 70 -5.26 -2.29 5.35
C THR A 70 -4.85 -1.11 4.48
N ARG A 71 -5.75 -0.68 3.60
CA ARG A 71 -5.48 0.37 2.61
C ARG A 71 -6.43 1.55 2.77
N LEU A 72 -5.85 2.73 2.96
CA LEU A 72 -6.53 4.02 2.82
C LEU A 72 -6.36 4.50 1.38
N ARG A 73 -7.45 4.42 0.62
CA ARG A 73 -7.47 4.75 -0.81
C ARG A 73 -7.97 6.17 -1.00
N VAL A 74 -7.19 7.00 -1.69
CA VAL A 74 -7.52 8.39 -1.99
C VAL A 74 -7.83 8.51 -3.47
N GLY A 75 -9.08 8.82 -3.80
CA GLY A 75 -9.51 8.94 -5.18
C GLY A 75 -8.81 10.09 -5.90
N ILE A 76 -8.29 9.80 -7.09
CA ILE A 76 -7.69 10.79 -8.01
C ILE A 76 -8.47 10.94 -9.31
N GLY A 77 -9.52 10.14 -9.50
CA GLY A 77 -10.29 10.08 -10.74
C GLY A 77 -9.54 9.39 -11.87
N ARG A 78 -10.25 9.10 -12.96
CA ARG A 78 -9.63 8.77 -14.24
C ARG A 78 -9.36 10.07 -15.01
N PRO A 79 -8.27 10.14 -15.80
CA PRO A 79 -8.06 11.23 -16.74
C PRO A 79 -9.24 11.42 -17.70
#